data_AF-A0AAV9ZCQ8-F1
#
_entry.id   AF-A0AAV9ZCQ8-F1
#
_cell.length_a   1.000
_cell.length_b   1.000
_cell.length_c   1.000
_cell.angle_alpha   90.00
_cell.angle_beta   90.00
_cell.angle_gamma   90.00
#
_symmetry.space_group_name_H-M   'P 1'
#
loop_
_entity.id
_entity.type
_entity.pdbx_description
1 polymer ?
#
loop_
_entity_poly.entity_id
_entity_poly.type
_entity_poly.pdbx_seq_one_letter_code
_entity_poly.pdbx_strand_id
1 'polypeptide(L)'
;MEGGTRRCSKCRKYKLVSAETWKAKFGANGFYLTSNCRACCEAASAAIREKREKHGANKENISEEAEDEKLDLSSFIGASAMDLDAFLGALTDAGDINLFSALVDVSGIEKEDAKETADAIAELCSMKSFGSYHSVYHFKNSATARYEYHCAQIATRQHKSKKGPEGKKQRDKGQMQTFDCQGWLTIWAAPDDDSEYFIRIRHQECHEKYVCIDVPEDVKQFIEENSTLRSYQLWKEILKKHPLPAFSQKAVYN
;
A
#
# COMPACT_ATOMS: atom_id res chain seq x y z
N MET A 1 -23.69 -14.85 -17.98
CA MET A 1 -22.57 -15.67 -17.48
C MET A 1 -23.08 -16.40 -16.26
N GLU A 2 -23.13 -17.73 -16.29
CA GLU A 2 -23.61 -18.53 -15.16
C GLU A 2 -22.54 -18.54 -14.07
N GLY A 3 -22.80 -17.89 -12.93
CA GLY A 3 -21.87 -17.86 -11.81
C GLY A 3 -21.65 -19.26 -11.24
N GLY A 4 -20.40 -19.60 -10.93
CA GLY A 4 -20.04 -20.89 -10.33
C GLY A 4 -20.82 -21.16 -9.05
N THR A 5 -20.93 -22.44 -8.65
CA THR A 5 -21.55 -22.81 -7.36
C THR A 5 -20.50 -23.29 -6.37
N ARG A 6 -20.64 -22.87 -5.10
CA ARG A 6 -19.74 -23.26 -4.00
C ARG A 6 -20.52 -23.92 -2.88
N ARG A 7 -19.90 -24.85 -2.15
CA ARG A 7 -20.50 -25.52 -0.97
C ARG A 7 -20.16 -24.79 0.32
N CYS A 8 -21.17 -24.41 1.09
CA CYS A 8 -20.95 -23.82 2.43
C CYS A 8 -20.46 -24.86 3.44
N SER A 9 -19.39 -24.59 4.19
CA SER A 9 -18.84 -25.53 5.17
C SER A 9 -19.79 -25.79 6.35
N LYS A 10 -20.54 -24.79 6.82
CA LYS A 10 -21.52 -24.93 7.92
C LYS A 10 -22.84 -25.59 7.52
N CYS A 11 -23.54 -25.10 6.49
CA CYS A 11 -24.85 -25.66 6.11
C CYS A 11 -24.77 -26.76 5.04
N ARG A 12 -23.59 -27.02 4.48
CA ARG A 12 -23.29 -28.07 3.48
C ARG A 12 -24.06 -27.98 2.16
N LYS A 13 -24.84 -26.91 1.93
CA LYS A 13 -25.58 -26.65 0.70
C LYS A 13 -24.69 -25.98 -0.35
N TYR A 14 -24.87 -26.36 -1.61
CA TYR A 14 -24.32 -25.63 -2.76
C TYR A 14 -25.15 -24.38 -3.02
N LYS A 15 -24.46 -23.27 -3.29
CA LYS A 15 -25.07 -21.97 -3.59
C LYS A 15 -24.29 -21.31 -4.72
N LEU A 16 -25.00 -20.56 -5.55
CA LEU A 16 -24.38 -19.65 -6.52
C LEU A 16 -23.39 -18.74 -5.79
N VAL A 17 -22.24 -18.50 -6.42
CA VAL A 17 -21.24 -17.56 -5.95
C VAL A 17 -21.70 -16.16 -6.33
N SER A 18 -22.31 -15.47 -5.37
CA SER A 18 -22.75 -14.08 -5.52
C SER A 18 -22.63 -13.34 -4.19
N ALA A 19 -22.64 -12.01 -4.25
CA ALA A 19 -22.62 -11.16 -3.06
C ALA A 19 -23.82 -11.42 -2.12
N GLU A 20 -24.97 -11.84 -2.65
CA GLU A 20 -26.16 -12.16 -1.86
C GLU A 20 -25.95 -13.41 -0.99
N THR A 21 -25.26 -14.41 -1.52
CA THR A 21 -25.14 -15.74 -0.91
C THR A 21 -23.85 -15.91 -0.11
N TRP A 22 -22.80 -15.16 -0.42
CA TRP A 22 -21.48 -15.27 0.21
C TRP A 22 -21.03 -13.93 0.78
N LYS A 23 -20.18 -13.99 1.80
CA LYS A 23 -19.50 -12.81 2.33
C LYS A 23 -18.06 -12.83 1.84
N ALA A 24 -17.60 -11.72 1.29
CA ALA A 24 -16.19 -11.51 1.02
C ALA A 24 -15.49 -10.86 2.21
N LYS A 25 -14.19 -11.11 2.34
CA LYS A 25 -13.32 -10.42 3.27
C LYS A 25 -11.98 -10.13 2.59
N PHE A 26 -11.38 -9.02 3.00
CA PHE A 26 -9.96 -8.77 2.78
C PHE A 26 -9.19 -9.19 4.02
N GLY A 27 -8.26 -10.14 3.86
CA GLY A 27 -7.33 -10.55 4.92
C GLY A 27 -5.88 -10.38 4.50
N ALA A 28 -4.98 -10.92 5.31
CA ALA A 28 -3.56 -11.01 4.95
C ALA A 28 -3.35 -11.73 3.60
N ASN A 29 -4.25 -12.67 3.29
CA ASN A 29 -4.23 -13.46 2.06
C ASN A 29 -5.05 -12.87 0.90
N GLY A 30 -5.33 -11.56 0.91
CA GLY A 30 -6.05 -10.91 -0.17
C GLY A 30 -7.56 -10.93 -0.01
N PHE A 31 -8.25 -10.75 -1.14
CA PHE A 31 -9.70 -10.91 -1.24
C PHE A 31 -10.03 -12.39 -1.24
N TYR A 32 -10.95 -12.81 -0.37
CA TYR A 32 -11.44 -14.18 -0.39
C TYR A 32 -12.89 -14.24 0.07
N LEU A 33 -13.61 -15.22 -0.45
CA LEU A 33 -14.92 -15.57 0.03
C LEU A 33 -14.83 -16.46 1.28
N THR A 34 -15.60 -16.12 2.30
CA THR A 34 -15.67 -16.94 3.52
C THR A 34 -16.10 -18.35 3.20
N SER A 35 -15.59 -19.35 3.91
CA SER A 35 -16.01 -20.77 3.76
C SER A 35 -17.47 -21.02 4.12
N ASN A 36 -18.08 -20.06 4.83
CA ASN A 36 -19.49 -20.05 5.20
C ASN A 36 -20.29 -19.10 4.29
N CYS A 37 -21.52 -19.49 3.95
CA CYS A 37 -22.44 -18.60 3.25
C CYS A 37 -22.86 -17.42 4.15
N ARG A 38 -23.31 -16.32 3.54
CA ARG A 38 -23.68 -15.05 4.19
C ARG A 38 -24.63 -15.26 5.37
N ALA A 39 -25.74 -15.96 5.16
CA ALA A 39 -26.70 -16.29 6.22
C ALA A 39 -26.06 -17.05 7.40
N CYS A 40 -25.14 -17.97 7.12
CA CYS A 40 -24.42 -18.72 8.17
C CYS A 40 -23.43 -17.84 8.94
N CYS A 41 -22.77 -16.90 8.26
CA CYS A 41 -21.88 -15.90 8.88
C CYS A 41 -22.66 -14.91 9.75
N GLU A 42 -23.82 -14.46 9.29
CA GLU A 42 -24.69 -13.53 10.02
C GLU A 42 -25.25 -14.19 11.27
N ALA A 43 -25.79 -15.41 11.15
CA ALA A 43 -26.25 -16.18 12.30
C ALA A 43 -25.13 -16.44 13.33
N ALA A 44 -23.90 -16.73 12.87
CA ALA A 44 -22.75 -16.88 13.77
C ALA A 44 -22.39 -15.56 14.47
N SER A 45 -22.42 -14.44 13.75
CA SER A 45 -22.12 -13.11 14.28
C SER A 45 -23.16 -12.66 15.30
N ALA A 46 -24.45 -12.92 15.05
CA ALA A 46 -25.54 -12.66 15.98
C ALA A 46 -25.39 -13.47 17.28
N ALA A 47 -25.09 -14.77 17.16
CA ALA A 47 -24.84 -15.62 18.33
C ALA A 47 -23.60 -15.18 19.13
N ILE A 48 -22.56 -14.66 18.47
CA ILE A 48 -21.39 -14.08 19.15
C ILE A 48 -21.76 -12.78 19.87
N ARG A 49 -22.56 -11.90 19.25
CA ARG A 49 -23.05 -10.66 19.88
C ARG A 49 -23.83 -10.97 21.15
N GLU A 50 -24.79 -11.89 21.08
CA GLU A 50 -25.57 -12.33 22.25
C GLU A 50 -24.70 -12.93 23.36
N LYS A 51 -23.68 -13.72 22.98
CA LYS A 51 -22.71 -14.27 23.95
C LYS A 51 -21.82 -13.19 24.57
N ARG A 52 -21.40 -12.18 23.80
CA ARG A 52 -20.55 -11.08 24.29
C ARG A 52 -21.31 -10.15 25.23
N GLU A 53 -22.59 -9.90 24.96
CA GLU A 53 -23.50 -9.17 25.85
C GLU A 53 -23.70 -9.91 27.18
N LYS A 54 -23.73 -11.25 27.16
CA LYS A 54 -23.89 -12.08 28.36
C LYS A 54 -22.60 -12.32 29.15
N HIS A 55 -21.42 -12.26 28.53
CA HIS A 55 -20.18 -12.79 29.15
C HIS A 55 -18.94 -11.91 29.12
N GLY A 56 -18.99 -10.62 28.74
CA GLY A 56 -17.83 -9.73 28.91
C GLY A 56 -16.56 -10.24 28.20
N ALA A 57 -16.57 -10.12 26.87
CA ALA A 57 -15.47 -10.25 25.90
C ALA A 57 -14.18 -11.02 26.30
N ASN A 58 -13.93 -12.16 25.62
CA ASN A 58 -12.57 -12.41 25.12
C ASN A 58 -12.48 -13.33 23.88
N LYS A 59 -11.67 -12.83 22.94
CA LYS A 59 -10.89 -13.38 21.82
C LYS A 59 -11.41 -14.32 20.72
N GLU A 60 -10.77 -14.08 19.58
CA GLU A 60 -10.95 -14.56 18.21
C GLU A 60 -10.09 -15.80 17.90
N ASN A 61 -10.54 -16.63 16.95
CA ASN A 61 -9.84 -16.95 15.69
C ASN A 61 -10.53 -18.10 14.96
N ILE A 62 -10.33 -18.19 13.63
CA ILE A 62 -9.83 -19.38 12.90
C ILE A 62 -10.07 -19.23 11.38
N SER A 63 -9.02 -19.63 10.66
CA SER A 63 -8.77 -19.75 9.22
C SER A 63 -9.48 -20.92 8.51
N GLU A 64 -9.59 -20.86 7.17
CA GLU A 64 -9.07 -21.87 6.19
C GLU A 64 -9.72 -21.72 4.80
N GLU A 65 -8.95 -22.19 3.80
CA GLU A 65 -8.85 -21.84 2.38
C GLU A 65 -9.94 -22.43 1.46
N ALA A 66 -10.10 -21.86 0.26
CA ALA A 66 -10.76 -22.50 -0.89
C ALA A 66 -10.26 -21.91 -2.22
N GLU A 67 -10.32 -22.74 -3.26
CA GLU A 67 -9.88 -22.52 -4.64
C GLU A 67 -10.81 -21.57 -5.43
N ASP A 68 -10.22 -20.73 -6.30
CA ASP A 68 -10.89 -19.62 -7.00
C ASP A 68 -11.30 -19.93 -8.45
N GLU A 69 -12.53 -19.55 -8.77
CA GLU A 69 -12.99 -19.08 -10.09
C GLU A 69 -13.28 -17.57 -9.99
N LYS A 70 -13.16 -16.84 -11.11
CA LYS A 70 -13.23 -15.37 -11.24
C LYS A 70 -14.34 -14.72 -10.39
N LEU A 71 -13.95 -13.75 -9.56
CA LEU A 71 -14.84 -13.01 -8.67
C LEU A 71 -14.85 -11.52 -9.02
N ASP A 72 -16.04 -10.98 -9.23
CA ASP A 72 -16.32 -9.55 -9.36
C ASP A 72 -16.27 -8.88 -7.99
N LEU A 73 -15.28 -8.01 -7.77
CA LEU A 73 -15.02 -7.35 -6.47
C LEU A 73 -16.10 -6.33 -6.09
N SER A 74 -16.68 -5.65 -7.07
CA SER A 74 -17.60 -4.53 -6.87
C SER A 74 -18.88 -4.96 -6.13
N SER A 75 -19.47 -6.06 -6.58
CA SER A 75 -20.69 -6.63 -5.97
C SER A 75 -20.47 -7.11 -4.55
N PHE A 76 -19.28 -7.61 -4.23
CA PHE A 76 -18.95 -8.19 -2.93
C PHE A 76 -18.58 -7.18 -1.84
N ILE A 77 -17.97 -6.05 -2.23
CA ILE A 77 -17.63 -4.97 -1.30
C ILE A 77 -18.90 -4.16 -0.96
N GLY A 78 -19.89 -4.13 -1.86
CA GLY A 78 -21.12 -3.35 -1.66
C GLY A 78 -20.86 -1.83 -1.65
N ALA A 79 -19.71 -1.41 -2.20
CA ALA A 79 -19.36 -0.03 -2.42
C ALA A 79 -19.25 0.18 -3.93
N SER A 80 -19.87 1.25 -4.43
CA SER A 80 -19.63 1.73 -5.78
C SER A 80 -18.18 2.20 -5.89
N ALA A 81 -17.51 1.86 -6.99
CA ALA A 81 -16.22 2.44 -7.31
C ALA A 81 -16.33 3.96 -7.30
N MET A 82 -15.36 4.62 -6.67
CA MET A 82 -15.23 6.07 -6.69
C MET A 82 -14.15 6.47 -7.67
N ASP A 83 -14.34 7.63 -8.29
CA ASP A 83 -13.34 8.23 -9.16
C ASP A 83 -12.02 8.52 -8.42
N LEU A 84 -10.90 8.43 -9.14
CA LEU A 84 -9.57 8.63 -8.57
C LEU A 84 -9.38 10.04 -8.00
N ASP A 85 -9.88 11.09 -8.66
CA ASP A 85 -9.77 12.45 -8.15
C ASP A 85 -10.62 12.64 -6.89
N ALA A 86 -11.80 12.02 -6.85
CA ALA A 86 -12.64 12.01 -5.65
C ALA A 86 -11.95 11.29 -4.48
N PHE A 87 -11.24 10.18 -4.77
CA PHE A 87 -10.45 9.46 -3.77
C PHE A 87 -9.31 10.32 -3.23
N LEU A 88 -8.53 10.97 -4.11
CA LEU A 88 -7.42 11.84 -3.71
C LEU A 88 -7.88 13.09 -2.96
N GLY A 89 -9.02 13.66 -3.35
CA GLY A 89 -9.68 14.75 -2.63
C GLY A 89 -10.06 14.33 -1.21
N ALA A 90 -10.71 13.17 -1.05
CA ALA A 90 -11.07 12.63 0.26
C ALA A 90 -9.85 12.36 1.15
N LEU A 91 -8.73 11.90 0.59
CA LEU A 91 -7.49 11.74 1.34
C LEU A 91 -6.91 13.09 1.80
N THR A 92 -6.98 14.11 0.95
CA THR A 92 -6.48 15.45 1.27
C THR A 92 -7.32 16.11 2.37
N ASP A 93 -8.64 15.96 2.30
CA ASP A 93 -9.59 16.54 3.25
C ASP A 93 -9.58 15.83 4.61
N ALA A 94 -9.27 14.53 4.63
CA ALA A 94 -9.30 13.74 5.86
C ALA A 94 -8.30 14.23 6.92
N GLY A 95 -7.20 14.89 6.53
CA GLY A 95 -6.17 15.44 7.41
C GLY A 95 -5.34 14.39 8.16
N ASP A 96 -6.01 13.54 8.95
CA ASP A 96 -5.44 12.44 9.74
C ASP A 96 -6.07 11.09 9.35
N ILE A 97 -5.37 10.33 8.50
CA ILE A 97 -5.89 9.06 7.96
C ILE A 97 -5.45 7.87 8.82
N ASN A 98 -6.18 7.61 9.91
CA ASN A 98 -5.95 6.40 10.70
C ASN A 98 -6.15 5.12 9.89
N LEU A 99 -7.22 5.06 9.10
CA LEU A 99 -7.54 3.97 8.19
C LEU A 99 -8.54 4.49 7.15
N PHE A 100 -8.21 4.36 5.87
CA PHE A 100 -9.09 4.67 4.76
C PHE A 100 -9.07 3.51 3.77
N SER A 101 -10.24 3.13 3.24
CA SER A 101 -10.32 2.08 2.23
C SER A 101 -11.47 2.35 1.27
N ALA A 102 -11.19 2.20 -0.02
CA ALA A 102 -12.16 2.43 -1.07
C ALA A 102 -11.90 1.49 -2.26
N LEU A 103 -12.94 1.25 -3.03
CA LEU A 103 -12.82 0.73 -4.39
C LEU A 103 -12.69 1.94 -5.31
N VAL A 104 -11.64 1.99 -6.12
CA VAL A 104 -11.27 3.17 -6.91
C VAL A 104 -11.20 2.78 -8.37
N ASP A 105 -11.85 3.58 -9.20
CA ASP A 105 -11.72 3.49 -10.65
C ASP A 105 -10.34 4.05 -11.05
N VAL A 106 -9.53 3.20 -11.66
CA VAL A 106 -8.16 3.47 -12.10
C VAL A 106 -8.03 3.44 -13.61
N SER A 107 -9.14 3.35 -14.35
CA SER A 107 -9.16 3.34 -15.81
C SER A 107 -8.50 4.58 -16.45
N GLY A 108 -8.42 5.69 -15.72
CA GLY A 108 -7.69 6.90 -16.14
C GLY A 108 -6.16 6.81 -16.04
N ILE A 109 -5.60 5.73 -15.48
CA ILE A 109 -4.16 5.50 -15.37
C ILE A 109 -3.70 4.59 -16.52
N GLU A 110 -3.16 5.20 -17.57
CA GLU A 110 -2.59 4.46 -18.71
C GLU A 110 -1.22 3.87 -18.35
N LYS A 111 -1.19 2.61 -17.91
CA LYS A 111 0.04 1.85 -17.61
C LYS A 111 -0.01 0.44 -18.21
N GLU A 112 1.16 -0.13 -18.47
CA GLU A 112 1.26 -1.41 -19.20
C GLU A 112 0.92 -2.62 -18.34
N ASP A 113 1.13 -2.52 -17.02
CA ASP A 113 0.82 -3.60 -16.09
C ASP A 113 0.23 -3.09 -14.75
N ALA A 114 -0.40 -4.01 -14.02
CA ALA A 114 -1.03 -3.71 -12.74
C ALA A 114 -0.04 -3.20 -11.66
N LYS A 115 1.24 -3.52 -11.80
CA LYS A 115 2.28 -3.04 -10.89
C LYS A 115 2.57 -1.58 -11.15
N GLU A 116 2.72 -1.18 -12.40
CA GLU A 116 2.92 0.21 -12.82
C GLU A 116 1.72 1.09 -12.45
N THR A 117 0.50 0.56 -12.57
CA THR A 117 -0.72 1.23 -12.09
C THR A 117 -0.69 1.40 -10.57
N ALA A 118 -0.40 0.34 -9.81
CA ALA A 118 -0.26 0.41 -8.36
C ALA A 118 0.86 1.39 -7.93
N ASP A 119 1.95 1.43 -8.69
CA ASP A 119 3.06 2.34 -8.53
C ASP A 119 2.65 3.80 -8.79
N ALA A 120 1.84 4.07 -9.81
CA ALA A 120 1.32 5.41 -10.08
C ALA A 120 0.36 5.87 -8.98
N ILE A 121 -0.53 5.00 -8.51
CA ILE A 121 -1.41 5.26 -7.37
C ILE A 121 -0.59 5.58 -6.12
N ALA A 122 0.47 4.83 -5.86
CA ALA A 122 1.36 5.09 -4.74
C ALA A 122 2.08 6.45 -4.85
N GLU A 123 2.39 6.94 -6.06
CA GLU A 123 2.89 8.31 -6.27
C GLU A 123 1.84 9.35 -5.93
N LEU A 124 0.62 9.18 -6.46
CA LEU A 124 -0.50 10.11 -6.25
C LEU A 124 -0.92 10.20 -4.78
N CYS A 125 -0.92 9.06 -4.08
CA CYS A 125 -1.17 9.01 -2.63
C CYS A 125 -0.03 9.62 -1.81
N SER A 126 1.00 10.19 -2.45
CA SER A 126 2.21 10.66 -1.78
C SER A 126 2.80 9.56 -0.88
N MET A 127 2.88 8.33 -1.37
CA MET A 127 3.51 7.21 -0.67
C MET A 127 4.81 6.78 -1.34
N LYS A 128 5.02 7.02 -2.64
CA LYS A 128 6.28 6.64 -3.33
C LYS A 128 7.43 7.62 -3.09
N SER A 129 7.15 8.93 -2.97
CA SER A 129 8.11 9.91 -2.44
C SER A 129 8.48 9.61 -0.96
N PHE A 130 7.68 8.74 -0.33
CA PHE A 130 7.73 8.39 1.08
C PHE A 130 7.84 6.89 1.27
N GLY A 131 8.28 6.06 0.32
CA GLY A 131 8.07 4.62 0.51
C GLY A 131 8.88 3.75 -0.42
N SER A 132 9.66 2.87 0.18
CA SER A 132 10.33 1.78 -0.51
C SER A 132 9.29 0.71 -0.82
N TYR A 133 9.16 0.33 -2.09
CA TYR A 133 8.38 -0.85 -2.50
C TYR A 133 8.80 -2.07 -1.65
N HIS A 134 7.85 -2.71 -0.97
CA HIS A 134 8.18 -3.80 -0.05
C HIS A 134 8.13 -5.16 -0.72
N SER A 135 7.05 -5.45 -1.44
CA SER A 135 6.82 -6.75 -2.06
C SER A 135 5.54 -6.77 -2.88
N VAL A 136 5.58 -7.53 -3.98
CA VAL A 136 4.39 -8.08 -4.62
C VAL A 136 4.13 -9.45 -4.02
N TYR A 137 2.90 -9.66 -3.58
CA TYR A 137 2.42 -10.98 -3.22
C TYR A 137 1.42 -11.45 -4.27
N HIS A 138 1.80 -12.46 -5.03
CA HIS A 138 0.87 -13.24 -5.84
C HIS A 138 0.28 -14.33 -4.96
N PHE A 139 -1.04 -14.29 -4.74
CA PHE A 139 -1.70 -15.34 -3.97
C PHE A 139 -1.70 -16.62 -4.79
N LYS A 140 -1.21 -17.71 -4.20
CA LYS A 140 -1.15 -19.03 -4.87
C LYS A 140 -2.52 -19.53 -5.32
N ASN A 141 -3.60 -19.02 -4.71
CA ASN A 141 -4.98 -19.47 -4.90
C ASN A 141 -5.96 -18.33 -5.22
N SER A 142 -5.48 -17.10 -5.47
CA SER A 142 -6.33 -16.01 -5.94
C SER A 142 -5.69 -15.30 -7.10
N ALA A 143 -6.49 -15.01 -8.11
CA ALA A 143 -6.06 -14.31 -9.30
C ALA A 143 -5.57 -12.87 -8.96
N THR A 144 -6.01 -12.31 -7.83
CA THR A 144 -5.63 -10.98 -7.32
C THR A 144 -4.14 -10.85 -6.98
N ALA A 145 -3.53 -9.75 -7.44
CA ALA A 145 -2.19 -9.32 -7.01
C ALA A 145 -2.30 -8.30 -5.86
N ARG A 146 -1.42 -8.43 -4.86
CA ARG A 146 -1.32 -7.47 -3.76
C ARG A 146 0.00 -6.72 -3.81
N TYR A 147 -0.10 -5.40 -3.88
CA TYR A 147 1.02 -4.46 -3.83
C TYR A 147 1.02 -3.78 -2.47
N GLU A 148 2.16 -3.85 -1.78
CA GLU A 148 2.35 -3.23 -0.47
C GLU A 148 3.44 -2.16 -0.52
N TYR A 149 3.06 -0.96 -0.07
CA TYR A 149 3.94 0.18 0.14
C TYR A 149 3.91 0.55 1.62
N HIS A 150 5.03 1.02 2.14
CA HIS A 150 5.13 1.48 3.52
C HIS A 150 5.78 2.86 3.58
N CYS A 151 5.47 3.62 4.62
CA CYS A 151 6.15 4.89 4.88
C CYS A 151 7.65 4.64 5.12
N ALA A 152 8.52 5.38 4.44
CA ALA A 152 9.96 5.29 4.47
C ALA A 152 10.48 5.76 5.83
N GLN A 153 9.75 6.67 6.49
CA GLN A 153 10.05 7.13 7.84
C GLN A 153 9.52 6.19 8.93
N ILE A 154 8.97 5.02 8.60
CA ILE A 154 8.53 4.05 9.62
C ILE A 154 9.74 3.51 10.39
N ALA A 155 9.74 3.70 11.72
CA ALA A 155 10.86 3.30 12.57
C ALA A 155 11.16 1.79 12.50
N THR A 156 10.13 0.96 12.35
CA THR A 156 10.25 -0.51 12.35
C THR A 156 10.91 -1.08 11.09
N ARG A 157 11.00 -0.31 9.99
CA ARG A 157 11.61 -0.77 8.72
C ARG A 157 12.94 -0.08 8.39
N GLN A 158 13.46 0.76 9.28
CA GLN A 158 14.80 1.31 9.10
C GLN A 158 15.88 0.25 9.21
N HIS A 159 16.79 0.25 8.24
CA HIS A 159 17.97 -0.58 8.34
C HIS A 159 18.85 -0.08 9.48
N LYS A 160 19.21 -1.00 10.39
CA LYS A 160 20.23 -0.73 11.40
C LYS A 160 21.51 -0.28 10.70
N SER A 161 22.13 0.79 11.20
CA SER A 161 23.40 1.26 10.64
C SER A 161 24.42 0.14 10.68
N LYS A 162 24.99 -0.21 9.53
CA LYS A 162 26.09 -1.17 9.44
C LYS A 162 27.41 -0.48 9.82
N LYS A 163 27.50 0.01 11.06
CA LYS A 163 28.76 0.49 11.62
C LYS A 163 29.65 -0.73 11.84
N GLY A 164 30.80 -0.75 11.19
CA GLY A 164 31.81 -1.79 11.36
C GLY A 164 32.41 -1.77 12.77
N PRO A 165 33.17 -2.81 13.14
CA PRO A 165 33.95 -2.81 14.38
C PRO A 165 34.86 -1.58 14.46
N GLU A 166 35.08 -1.09 15.68
CA GLU A 166 35.76 0.17 15.99
C GLU A 166 37.03 0.40 15.15
N GLY A 167 37.18 1.61 14.60
CA GLY A 167 38.44 2.07 14.01
C GLY A 167 38.52 2.09 12.48
N LYS A 168 37.55 1.54 11.73
CA LYS A 168 37.45 1.78 10.28
C LYS A 168 36.57 3.00 10.01
N LYS A 169 37.13 4.04 9.39
CA LYS A 169 36.40 5.23 8.92
C LYS A 169 35.30 4.81 7.95
N GLN A 170 34.11 4.55 8.45
CA GLN A 170 32.91 4.49 7.63
C GLN A 170 32.26 5.86 7.63
N ARG A 171 31.89 6.33 6.43
CA ARG A 171 31.13 7.56 6.25
C ARG A 171 29.79 7.37 6.96
N ASP A 172 29.53 8.16 8.01
CA ASP A 172 28.23 8.16 8.68
C ASP A 172 27.21 8.71 7.67
N LYS A 173 26.39 7.84 7.07
CA LYS A 173 25.23 8.30 6.31
C LYS A 173 24.26 8.89 7.32
N GLY A 174 23.85 10.14 7.12
CA GLY A 174 22.80 10.76 7.94
C GLY A 174 21.58 9.84 7.97
N GLN A 175 21.07 9.54 9.16
CA GLN A 175 19.85 8.75 9.29
C GLN A 175 18.65 9.65 9.02
N MET A 176 17.72 9.17 8.21
CA MET A 176 16.44 9.81 8.02
C MET A 176 15.66 9.79 9.34
N GLN A 177 15.00 10.89 9.68
CA GLN A 177 14.11 10.94 10.84
C GLN A 177 12.99 9.92 10.68
N THR A 178 12.64 9.27 11.79
CA THR A 178 11.65 8.20 11.81
C THR A 178 10.58 8.39 12.87
N PHE A 179 9.42 7.80 12.61
CA PHE A 179 8.19 7.93 13.37
C PHE A 179 7.52 6.57 13.52
N ASP A 180 6.65 6.40 14.52
CA ASP A 180 5.84 5.19 14.69
C ASP A 180 4.52 5.30 13.94
N CYS A 181 4.57 5.86 12.73
CA CYS A 181 3.39 6.21 11.97
C CYS A 181 2.60 5.01 11.44
N GLN A 182 3.18 3.81 11.48
CA GLN A 182 2.57 2.58 10.96
C GLN A 182 1.96 2.78 9.55
N GLY A 183 2.63 3.58 8.73
CA GLY A 183 2.18 3.98 7.40
C GLY A 183 2.21 2.82 6.42
N TRP A 184 1.06 2.37 5.94
CA TRP A 184 0.90 1.31 4.95
C TRP A 184 -0.13 1.68 3.89
N LEU A 185 0.23 1.46 2.63
CA LEU A 185 -0.68 1.45 1.49
C LEU A 185 -0.71 0.03 0.94
N THR A 186 -1.91 -0.53 0.88
CA THR A 186 -2.15 -1.83 0.27
C THR A 186 -3.10 -1.66 -0.91
N ILE A 187 -2.68 -2.14 -2.06
CA ILE A 187 -3.46 -2.11 -3.30
C ILE A 187 -3.71 -3.55 -3.71
N TRP A 188 -4.96 -3.86 -4.00
CA TRP A 188 -5.37 -5.15 -4.57
C TRP A 188 -5.87 -4.91 -5.98
N ALA A 189 -5.19 -5.52 -6.95
CA ALA A 189 -5.55 -5.51 -8.36
C ALA A 189 -6.11 -6.87 -8.74
N ALA A 190 -7.31 -6.90 -9.32
CA ALA A 190 -7.84 -8.10 -9.93
C ALA A 190 -7.18 -8.28 -11.32
N PRO A 191 -6.85 -9.51 -11.75
CA PRO A 191 -6.07 -9.72 -12.97
C PRO A 191 -6.90 -9.65 -14.26
N ASP A 192 -8.21 -9.60 -14.14
CA ASP A 192 -9.15 -9.52 -15.26
C ASP A 192 -9.85 -8.16 -15.32
N ASP A 193 -9.54 -7.28 -14.38
CA ASP A 193 -10.15 -5.97 -14.24
C ASP A 193 -9.07 -4.93 -13.91
N ASP A 194 -8.61 -4.28 -14.97
CA ASP A 194 -7.66 -3.17 -14.90
C ASP A 194 -8.36 -1.83 -14.62
N SER A 195 -9.68 -1.83 -14.43
CA SER A 195 -10.46 -0.61 -14.23
C SER A 195 -10.73 -0.31 -12.76
N GLU A 196 -10.80 -1.30 -11.87
CA GLU A 196 -11.15 -1.06 -10.46
C GLU A 196 -10.20 -1.71 -9.46
N TYR A 197 -9.53 -0.89 -8.64
CA TYR A 197 -8.58 -1.36 -7.63
C TYR A 197 -9.14 -1.11 -6.23
N PHE A 198 -9.00 -2.09 -5.34
CA PHE A 198 -9.28 -1.87 -3.93
C PHE A 198 -8.03 -1.31 -3.25
N ILE A 199 -8.16 -0.14 -2.64
CA ILE A 199 -7.05 0.58 -2.02
C ILE A 199 -7.33 0.72 -0.53
N ARG A 200 -6.33 0.42 0.31
CA ARG A 200 -6.36 0.64 1.76
C ARG A 200 -5.12 1.38 2.23
N ILE A 201 -5.33 2.51 2.88
CA ILE A 201 -4.30 3.34 3.50
C ILE A 201 -4.48 3.30 5.02
N ARG A 202 -3.37 3.16 5.75
CA ARG A 202 -3.33 3.24 7.21
C ARG A 202 -2.15 4.11 7.63
N HIS A 203 -2.38 5.13 8.45
CA HIS A 203 -1.33 6.01 8.98
C HIS A 203 -1.76 6.57 10.35
N GLN A 204 -1.08 6.16 11.42
CA GLN A 204 -1.50 6.46 12.80
C GLN A 204 -0.97 7.77 13.35
N GLU A 205 0.14 8.29 12.80
CA GLU A 205 0.76 9.52 13.27
C GLU A 205 1.12 10.39 12.07
N CYS A 206 0.44 11.52 11.89
CA CYS A 206 0.86 12.55 10.94
C CYS A 206 2.25 13.07 11.36
N HIS A 207 3.22 12.95 10.45
CA HIS A 207 4.57 13.47 10.63
C HIS A 207 4.95 14.37 9.47
N GLU A 208 5.98 15.19 9.67
CA GLU A 208 6.47 16.07 8.61
C GLU A 208 6.84 15.24 7.38
N LYS A 209 6.43 15.77 6.23
CA LYS A 209 6.67 15.11 4.95
C LYS A 209 8.18 15.08 4.67
N TYR A 210 8.75 13.88 4.47
CA TYR A 210 10.06 13.77 3.85
C TYR A 210 10.07 14.47 2.48
N VAL A 211 10.95 15.45 2.35
CA VAL A 211 11.25 16.09 1.07
C VAL A 211 12.48 15.39 0.52
N CYS A 212 12.38 14.86 -0.70
CA CYS A 212 13.53 14.31 -1.39
C CYS A 212 14.56 15.42 -1.58
N ILE A 213 15.70 15.31 -0.90
CA ILE A 213 16.83 16.24 -0.99
C ILE A 213 17.87 15.70 -2.01
N ASP A 214 17.47 14.74 -2.84
CA ASP A 214 18.37 14.17 -3.83
C ASP A 214 18.76 15.22 -4.86
N VAL A 215 20.00 15.06 -5.32
CA VAL A 215 20.58 15.91 -6.34
C VAL A 215 19.94 15.54 -7.68
N PRO A 216 19.42 16.50 -8.46
CA PRO A 216 18.89 16.26 -9.80
C PRO A 216 19.87 15.53 -10.70
N GLU A 217 19.36 14.73 -11.64
CA GLU A 217 20.19 13.87 -12.48
C GLU A 217 21.16 14.66 -13.37
N ASP A 218 20.75 15.83 -13.86
CA ASP A 218 21.62 16.75 -14.62
C ASP A 218 22.79 17.26 -13.77
N VAL A 219 22.56 17.44 -12.48
CA VAL A 219 23.60 17.84 -11.52
C VAL A 219 24.52 16.66 -11.20
N LYS A 220 23.98 15.43 -11.06
CA LYS A 220 24.82 14.22 -10.91
C LYS A 220 25.73 14.02 -12.12
N GLN A 221 25.16 14.11 -13.32
CA GLN A 221 25.92 14.01 -14.57
C GLN A 221 27.00 15.10 -14.65
N PHE A 222 26.66 16.34 -14.27
CA PHE A 222 27.63 17.43 -14.22
C PHE A 222 28.79 17.15 -13.26
N ILE A 223 28.52 16.56 -12.09
CA ILE A 223 29.56 16.19 -11.11
C ILE A 223 30.46 15.08 -11.68
N GLU A 224 29.89 14.08 -12.35
CA GLU A 224 30.65 12.99 -12.98
C GLU A 224 31.58 13.51 -14.08
N GLU A 225 31.06 14.35 -14.96
CA GLU A 225 31.81 14.98 -16.07
C GLU A 225 32.89 15.94 -15.57
N ASN A 226 32.72 16.53 -14.38
CA ASN A 226 33.61 17.55 -13.81
C ASN A 226 34.27 17.12 -12.50
N SER A 227 34.51 15.81 -12.34
CA SER A 227 35.08 15.19 -11.12
C SER A 227 36.46 15.72 -10.72
N THR A 228 37.16 16.42 -11.60
CA THR A 228 38.46 17.08 -11.35
C THR A 228 38.34 18.45 -10.66
N LEU A 229 37.16 19.07 -10.68
CA LEU A 229 36.91 20.35 -10.05
C LEU A 229 36.84 20.22 -8.52
N ARG A 230 37.29 21.27 -7.83
CA ARG A 230 37.12 21.32 -6.37
C ARG A 230 35.66 21.48 -6.04
N SER A 231 35.24 20.89 -4.93
CA SER A 231 33.90 20.96 -4.36
C SER A 231 33.25 22.36 -4.53
N TYR A 232 33.87 23.40 -3.99
CA TYR A 232 33.35 24.77 -4.07
C TYR A 232 33.13 25.29 -5.51
N GLN A 233 33.96 24.88 -6.47
CA GLN A 233 33.82 25.26 -7.88
C GLN A 233 32.63 24.55 -8.51
N LEU A 234 32.46 23.24 -8.27
CA LEU A 234 31.28 22.48 -8.69
C LEU A 234 30.00 23.15 -8.20
N TRP A 235 29.94 23.48 -6.91
CA TRP A 235 28.75 24.15 -6.34
C TRP A 235 28.46 25.50 -6.97
N LYS A 236 29.50 26.30 -7.26
CA LYS A 236 29.31 27.58 -7.96
C LYS A 236 28.74 27.41 -9.36
N GLU A 237 29.20 26.42 -10.11
CA GLU A 237 28.67 26.13 -11.45
C GLU A 237 27.24 25.57 -11.40
N ILE A 238 26.95 24.73 -10.40
CA ILE A 238 25.60 24.24 -10.14
C ILE A 238 24.65 25.41 -9.84
N LEU A 239 25.05 26.36 -9.00
CA LEU A 239 24.25 27.54 -8.68
C LEU A 239 23.97 28.46 -9.88
N LYS A 240 24.79 28.42 -10.94
CA LYS A 240 24.49 29.16 -12.18
C LYS A 240 23.32 28.56 -12.94
N LYS A 241 23.17 27.24 -12.91
CA LYS A 241 22.07 26.51 -13.56
C LYS A 241 20.84 26.37 -12.65
N HIS A 242 21.09 26.22 -11.35
CA HIS A 242 20.09 26.04 -10.29
C HIS A 242 20.27 27.12 -9.21
N PRO A 243 19.76 28.35 -9.41
CA PRO A 243 19.97 29.46 -8.50
C PRO A 243 19.30 29.29 -7.12
N LEU A 244 18.24 28.48 -7.03
CA LEU A 244 17.53 28.12 -5.80
C LEU A 244 17.36 26.59 -5.74
N PRO A 245 18.44 25.83 -5.47
CA PRO A 245 18.36 24.37 -5.46
C PRO A 245 17.59 23.89 -4.23
N ALA A 246 16.71 22.91 -4.41
CA ALA A 246 16.02 22.22 -3.31
C ALA A 246 16.97 21.30 -2.49
N PHE A 247 18.19 21.11 -2.97
CA PHE A 247 19.23 20.28 -2.37
C PHE A 247 20.37 21.14 -1.84
N SER A 248 21.04 20.66 -0.79
CA SER A 248 22.12 21.40 -0.15
C SER A 248 23.47 21.12 -0.81
N GLN A 249 24.43 22.03 -0.62
CA GLN A 249 25.82 21.81 -1.02
C GLN A 249 26.40 20.49 -0.45
N LYS A 250 25.96 20.08 0.75
CA LYS A 250 26.38 18.80 1.36
C LYS A 250 25.87 17.59 0.57
N ALA A 251 24.71 17.68 -0.08
CA ALA A 251 24.14 16.59 -0.89
C ALA A 251 24.99 16.31 -2.15
N VAL A 252 25.65 17.33 -2.70
CA VAL A 252 26.53 17.22 -3.88
C VAL A 252 27.85 16.51 -3.57
N TYR A 253 28.31 16.51 -2.32
CA TYR A 253 29.61 15.94 -1.94
C TYR A 253 29.52 14.63 -1.14
N ASN A 254 28.32 14.21 -0.71
CA ASN A 254 28.09 13.02 0.10
C ASN A 254 27.93 11.76 -0.74
#